data_AF-A0A5N6VK70-F1
#
_entry.id   AF-A0A5N6VK70-F1
#
_cell.length_a   1.000
_cell.length_b   1.000
_cell.length_c   1.000
_cell.angle_alpha   90.00
_cell.angle_beta   90.00
_cell.angle_gamma   90.00
#
_symmetry.space_group_name_H-M   'P 1'
#
loop_
_entity.id
_entity.type
_entity.pdbx_description
1 polymer ?
#
loop_
_entity_poly.entity_id
_entity_poly.type
_entity_poly.pdbx_seq_one_letter_code
_entity_poly.pdbx_strand_id
1 'polypeptide(L)'
;MLITKTAFLAFLLSSVPLAHGAGGNSSSPDVRGRRCVVRSSNGTADDSPEVSRVFAQCATNSVIVFQEGVDYNIFQPIKATNLSNVEIQMHGNLHLPQNISAVRDIVNSGTSTWFTLEGPRVDWTGPEDVNNGWIKSYGQAWWDANPPNGTGISGRPHLMSYKTSQATIKYFRSGKPIAWNTKLHGEDITVSHAIVDASSTGSFPFNTDAFDVQGTNIRISDSIMYNGDDAIAVGSDSHNIVFERNTIGYQSHGMSIGSLGKDASAFANITNLRFEDVTVIDALYAARFKSWTGGQGLVKNVTWKNIRVYNVTFPIFVTQSYYDQSVSRDGIDTESSVMMEDFTWEDFSGSINSYQPGDGSCATDPCWYNAGLPNLKHTEALVIECNTDKSCKNFVTKNIQLYPQVLEPASVICMKATAELNPNLGFSCSNGTFTSA
;
A
#
# COMPACT_ATOMS: atom_id res chain seq x y z
N MET A 1 -55.51 -22.70 2.52
CA MET A 1 -56.59 -22.54 3.51
C MET A 1 -55.97 -21.83 4.71
N LEU A 2 -56.30 -20.54 4.88
CA LEU A 2 -55.97 -19.75 6.07
C LEU A 2 -56.53 -20.43 7.33
N ILE A 3 -55.93 -20.21 8.50
CA ILE A 3 -56.58 -19.64 9.70
C ILE A 3 -55.60 -19.57 10.90
N THR A 4 -55.42 -18.32 11.39
CA THR A 4 -55.20 -17.79 12.76
C THR A 4 -54.07 -18.29 13.67
N LYS A 5 -53.17 -17.45 14.20
CA LYS A 5 -53.25 -16.35 15.21
C LYS A 5 -53.33 -16.78 16.69
N THR A 6 -52.21 -16.50 17.39
CA THR A 6 -52.04 -15.89 18.73
C THR A 6 -52.20 -16.72 20.00
N ALA A 7 -51.14 -16.73 20.83
CA ALA A 7 -51.26 -16.67 22.29
C ALA A 7 -50.02 -16.00 22.92
N PHE A 8 -50.27 -14.90 23.62
CA PHE A 8 -49.37 -14.20 24.54
C PHE A 8 -49.30 -14.97 25.86
N LEU A 9 -48.11 -15.06 26.48
CA LEU A 9 -47.99 -15.43 27.89
C LEU A 9 -47.02 -14.48 28.58
N ALA A 10 -47.56 -13.66 29.48
CA ALA A 10 -46.81 -12.83 30.41
C ALA A 10 -46.59 -13.61 31.71
N PHE A 11 -45.36 -13.64 32.20
CA PHE A 11 -45.04 -14.09 33.56
C PHE A 11 -44.37 -12.94 34.31
N LEU A 12 -45.08 -12.44 35.32
CA LEU A 12 -44.53 -11.65 36.42
C LEU A 12 -43.78 -12.59 37.35
N LEU A 13 -42.54 -12.26 37.70
CA LEU A 13 -41.90 -12.77 38.91
C LEU A 13 -41.09 -11.67 39.60
N SER A 14 -41.29 -11.68 40.92
CA SER A 14 -40.97 -10.69 41.94
C SER A 14 -39.49 -10.53 42.26
N SER A 15 -39.14 -9.30 42.61
CA SER A 15 -37.87 -8.86 43.20
C SER A 15 -37.69 -9.30 44.66
N VAL A 16 -36.49 -9.79 44.99
CA VAL A 16 -35.88 -9.69 46.34
C VAL A 16 -34.39 -9.38 46.17
N PRO A 17 -33.81 -8.39 46.88
CA PRO A 17 -32.46 -7.90 46.63
C PRO A 17 -31.42 -8.68 47.43
N LEU A 18 -30.30 -9.01 46.79
CA LEU A 18 -29.08 -9.47 47.45
C LEU A 18 -27.94 -8.54 47.01
N ALA A 19 -27.67 -7.54 47.84
CA ALA A 19 -26.44 -6.77 47.79
C ALA A 19 -25.32 -7.66 48.34
N HIS A 20 -24.35 -8.02 47.50
CA HIS A 20 -23.00 -8.39 47.91
C HIS A 20 -22.03 -7.63 47.00
N GLY A 21 -21.27 -6.73 47.62
CA GLY A 21 -20.24 -5.96 46.96
C GLY A 21 -19.12 -6.86 46.46
N ALA A 22 -18.74 -6.66 45.20
CA ALA A 22 -17.40 -6.86 44.73
C ALA A 22 -17.04 -5.59 43.96
N GLY A 23 -16.21 -4.75 44.58
CA GLY A 23 -15.54 -3.64 43.92
C GLY A 23 -14.53 -4.21 42.91
N GLY A 24 -15.03 -4.60 41.75
CA GLY A 24 -14.25 -4.66 40.53
C GLY A 24 -14.59 -3.39 39.76
N ASN A 25 -13.62 -2.50 39.62
CA ASN A 25 -13.70 -1.37 38.71
C ASN A 25 -13.79 -1.94 37.28
N SER A 26 -15.00 -2.31 36.84
CA SER A 26 -15.26 -2.59 35.44
C SER A 26 -15.15 -1.25 34.73
N SER A 27 -13.95 -0.94 34.22
CA SER A 27 -13.79 0.09 33.20
C SER A 27 -14.87 -0.17 32.16
N SER A 28 -15.84 0.74 32.08
CA SER A 28 -16.81 0.77 30.99
C SER A 28 -16.06 0.54 29.68
N PRO A 29 -16.58 -0.28 28.74
CA PRO A 29 -15.99 -0.33 27.40
C PRO A 29 -15.84 1.11 26.90
N ASP A 30 -14.73 1.40 26.24
CA ASP A 30 -14.23 2.73 25.89
C ASP A 30 -15.18 3.47 24.93
N VAL A 31 -16.33 3.94 25.44
CA VAL A 31 -17.45 4.46 24.63
C VAL A 31 -17.06 5.78 24.00
N ARG A 32 -17.20 5.88 22.68
CA ARG A 32 -17.14 7.13 21.91
C ARG A 32 -18.38 7.99 22.22
N GLY A 33 -18.35 8.70 23.35
CA GLY A 33 -19.51 9.43 23.89
C GLY A 33 -19.83 10.76 23.20
N ARG A 34 -18.94 11.27 22.35
CA ARG A 34 -19.12 12.55 21.65
C ARG A 34 -19.28 12.35 20.15
N ARG A 35 -20.29 12.96 19.53
CA ARG A 35 -20.47 12.97 18.06
C ARG A 35 -20.32 14.40 17.54
N CYS A 36 -19.47 14.58 16.53
CA CYS A 36 -19.12 15.87 15.97
C CYS A 36 -19.32 15.84 14.45
N VAL A 37 -20.36 16.53 13.99
CA VAL A 37 -20.65 16.64 12.57
C VAL A 37 -19.88 17.83 11.99
N VAL A 38 -19.08 17.58 10.97
CA VAL A 38 -18.33 18.62 10.26
C VAL A 38 -19.31 19.42 9.42
N ARG A 39 -19.37 20.74 9.64
CA ARG A 39 -20.15 21.64 8.79
C ARG A 39 -19.43 21.85 7.47
N SER A 40 -20.20 22.00 6.40
CA SER A 40 -19.66 22.24 5.07
C SER A 40 -20.21 23.52 4.48
N SER A 41 -19.38 24.19 3.68
CA SER A 41 -19.76 25.21 2.71
C SER A 41 -20.51 24.62 1.49
N ASN A 42 -20.64 23.30 1.42
CA ASN A 42 -21.19 22.53 0.31
C ASN A 42 -20.49 22.85 -1.03
N GLY A 43 -19.16 22.84 -1.00
CA GLY A 43 -18.31 23.10 -2.16
C GLY A 43 -18.15 24.58 -2.55
N THR A 44 -18.64 25.54 -1.75
CA THR A 44 -18.62 26.97 -2.11
C THR A 44 -17.47 27.77 -1.50
N ALA A 45 -16.84 27.30 -0.43
CA ALA A 45 -15.72 27.96 0.25
C ALA A 45 -14.72 26.92 0.78
N ASP A 46 -13.61 27.35 1.40
CA ASP A 46 -12.65 26.47 2.07
C ASP A 46 -13.20 25.99 3.43
N ASP A 47 -13.33 24.69 3.60
CA ASP A 47 -13.82 24.02 4.82
C ASP A 47 -12.68 23.58 5.75
N SER A 48 -11.41 23.72 5.35
CA SER A 48 -10.26 23.32 6.18
C SER A 48 -10.24 23.91 7.59
N PRO A 49 -10.61 25.19 7.82
CA PRO A 49 -10.69 25.74 9.18
C PRO A 49 -11.72 25.03 10.07
N GLU A 50 -12.89 24.70 9.52
CA GLU A 50 -13.94 23.98 10.24
C GLU A 50 -13.53 22.54 10.53
N VAL A 51 -12.94 21.86 9.55
CA VAL A 51 -12.40 20.50 9.73
C VAL A 51 -11.36 20.49 10.83
N SER A 52 -10.37 21.39 10.78
CA SER A 52 -9.33 21.51 11.81
C SER A 52 -9.92 21.77 13.20
N ARG A 53 -10.93 22.64 13.28
CA ARG A 53 -11.64 22.95 14.54
C ARG A 53 -12.36 21.72 15.10
N VAL A 54 -13.03 20.94 14.26
CA VAL A 54 -13.75 19.72 14.69
C VAL A 54 -12.77 18.64 15.14
N PHE A 55 -11.68 18.40 14.40
CA PHE A 55 -10.64 17.46 14.80
C PHE A 55 -10.03 17.84 16.16
N ALA A 56 -9.79 19.13 16.42
CA ALA A 56 -9.29 19.60 17.72
C ALA A 56 -10.35 19.43 18.84
N GLN A 57 -11.61 19.80 18.59
CA GLN A 57 -12.69 19.70 19.58
C GLN A 57 -13.02 18.24 19.96
N CYS A 58 -12.82 17.32 19.02
CA CYS A 58 -13.27 15.94 19.09
C CYS A 58 -12.10 14.96 19.02
N ALA A 59 -10.94 15.37 19.54
CA ALA A 59 -9.72 14.57 19.51
C ALA A 59 -9.76 13.33 20.42
N THR A 60 -10.75 13.17 21.31
CA THR A 60 -10.79 12.04 22.25
C THR A 60 -12.19 11.48 22.45
N ASN A 61 -12.32 10.14 22.48
CA ASN A 61 -13.55 9.40 22.75
C ASN A 61 -14.74 9.91 21.92
N SER A 62 -14.54 10.02 20.61
CA SER A 62 -15.48 10.72 19.74
C SER A 62 -15.72 10.03 18.38
N VAL A 63 -16.76 10.48 17.71
CA VAL A 63 -17.05 10.19 16.30
C VAL A 63 -17.10 11.52 15.55
N ILE A 64 -16.22 11.69 14.56
CA ILE A 64 -16.21 12.81 13.63
C ILE A 64 -16.94 12.36 12.36
N VAL A 65 -17.87 13.17 11.87
CA VAL A 65 -18.80 12.77 10.80
C VAL A 65 -18.74 13.76 9.65
N PHE A 66 -18.35 13.25 8.49
CA PHE A 66 -18.58 13.87 7.18
C PHE A 66 -19.84 13.26 6.59
N GLN A 67 -20.85 14.07 6.31
CA GLN A 67 -22.18 13.58 5.99
C GLN A 67 -22.29 13.10 4.53
N GLU A 68 -23.11 12.07 4.31
CA GLU A 68 -23.40 11.56 2.97
C GLU A 68 -24.01 12.64 2.08
N GLY A 69 -23.61 12.67 0.80
CA GLY A 69 -24.07 13.66 -0.17
C GLY A 69 -23.56 15.09 0.06
N VAL A 70 -22.62 15.29 1.00
CA VAL A 70 -22.01 16.61 1.27
C VAL A 70 -20.58 16.63 0.72
N ASP A 71 -20.28 17.67 -0.05
CA ASP A 71 -18.92 17.95 -0.53
C ASP A 71 -18.22 18.93 0.42
N TYR A 72 -16.96 18.66 0.75
CA TYR A 72 -16.11 19.46 1.63
C TYR A 72 -14.84 19.87 0.87
N ASN A 73 -14.59 21.17 0.72
CA ASN A 73 -13.37 21.68 0.11
C ASN A 73 -12.27 21.77 1.17
N ILE A 74 -11.21 20.98 1.05
CA ILE A 74 -10.11 20.96 2.01
C ILE A 74 -8.90 21.66 1.38
N PHE A 75 -8.88 23.00 1.37
CA PHE A 75 -7.85 23.76 0.65
C PHE A 75 -6.60 24.07 1.45
N GLN A 76 -6.60 23.77 2.74
CA GLN A 76 -5.43 23.77 3.60
C GLN A 76 -5.18 22.40 4.22
N PRO A 77 -3.91 21.99 4.44
CA PRO A 77 -3.56 20.75 5.12
C PRO A 77 -4.18 20.65 6.52
N ILE A 78 -4.62 19.45 6.89
CA ILE A 78 -5.22 19.14 8.19
C ILE A 78 -4.22 18.35 9.03
N LYS A 79 -3.90 18.85 10.23
CA LYS A 79 -3.04 18.17 11.21
C LYS A 79 -3.81 17.88 12.49
N ALA A 80 -3.99 16.61 12.80
CA ALA A 80 -4.65 16.11 14.00
C ALA A 80 -3.78 15.03 14.64
N THR A 81 -2.82 15.43 15.47
CA THR A 81 -1.77 14.55 16.01
C THR A 81 -2.03 14.02 17.42
N ASN A 82 -3.12 14.46 18.06
CA ASN A 82 -3.46 14.13 19.44
C ASN A 82 -4.78 13.36 19.52
N LEU A 83 -5.10 12.55 18.50
CA LEU A 83 -6.31 11.75 18.49
C LEU A 83 -6.19 10.59 19.48
N SER A 84 -7.30 10.15 20.05
CA SER A 84 -7.34 8.98 20.94
C SER A 84 -8.75 8.41 21.00
N ASN A 85 -8.93 7.17 20.55
CA ASN A 85 -10.25 6.54 20.46
C ASN A 85 -11.26 7.41 19.68
N VAL A 86 -10.94 7.66 18.41
CA VAL A 86 -11.73 8.50 17.49
C VAL A 86 -12.15 7.67 16.30
N GLU A 87 -13.42 7.77 15.90
CA GLU A 87 -13.89 7.30 14.60
C GLU A 87 -14.04 8.46 13.62
N ILE A 88 -13.51 8.32 12.42
CA ILE A 88 -13.73 9.23 11.32
C ILE A 88 -14.71 8.57 10.35
N GLN A 89 -15.97 8.99 10.40
CA GLN A 89 -17.03 8.57 9.46
C GLN A 89 -16.96 9.44 8.20
N MET A 90 -16.34 8.94 7.15
CA MET A 90 -16.16 9.62 5.87
C MET A 90 -17.26 9.26 4.87
N HIS A 91 -18.49 9.76 5.08
CA HIS A 91 -19.59 9.50 4.14
C HIS A 91 -19.71 10.56 3.04
N GLY A 92 -19.19 11.77 3.27
CA GLY A 92 -19.12 12.85 2.27
C GLY A 92 -17.88 12.75 1.37
N ASN A 93 -17.76 13.66 0.40
CA ASN A 93 -16.57 13.75 -0.45
C ASN A 93 -15.67 14.90 -0.01
N LEU A 94 -14.37 14.67 -0.01
CA LEU A 94 -13.37 15.71 0.17
C LEU A 94 -12.82 16.15 -1.18
N HIS A 95 -12.67 17.45 -1.38
CA HIS A 95 -12.14 18.06 -2.59
C HIS A 95 -10.86 18.83 -2.26
N LEU A 96 -9.74 18.41 -2.84
CA LEU A 96 -8.47 19.13 -2.69
C LEU A 96 -8.35 20.28 -3.70
N PRO A 97 -7.42 21.24 -3.51
CA PRO A 97 -7.21 22.30 -4.47
C PRO A 97 -6.76 21.76 -5.83
N GLN A 98 -7.37 22.30 -6.88
CA GLN A 98 -7.01 21.95 -8.26
C GLN A 98 -5.87 22.83 -8.81
N ASN A 99 -5.61 23.98 -8.20
CA ASN A 99 -4.57 24.90 -8.64
C ASN A 99 -3.18 24.40 -8.19
N ILE A 100 -2.39 23.89 -9.13
CA ILE A 100 -1.04 23.37 -8.90
C ILE A 100 -0.16 24.41 -8.18
N SER A 101 -0.15 25.67 -8.63
CA SER A 101 0.70 26.71 -8.03
C SER A 101 0.34 26.94 -6.55
N ALA A 102 -0.94 27.02 -6.22
CA ALA A 102 -1.39 27.22 -4.84
C ALA A 102 -0.98 26.06 -3.92
N VAL A 103 -1.08 24.82 -4.40
CA VAL A 103 -0.60 23.64 -3.65
C VAL A 103 0.92 23.67 -3.49
N ARG A 104 1.67 24.01 -4.54
CA ARG A 104 3.14 24.12 -4.47
C ARG A 104 3.58 25.19 -3.48
N ASP A 105 2.89 26.32 -3.41
CA ASP A 105 3.18 27.37 -2.43
C ASP A 105 3.06 26.85 -0.99
N ILE A 106 2.01 26.05 -0.70
CA ILE A 106 1.82 25.38 0.61
C ILE A 106 2.92 24.35 0.87
N VAL A 107 3.28 23.54 -0.13
CA VAL A 107 4.32 22.52 0.03
C VAL A 107 5.69 23.16 0.27
N ASN A 108 6.01 24.21 -0.48
CA ASN A 108 7.26 24.96 -0.35
C ASN A 108 7.34 25.74 0.96
N SER A 109 6.21 26.03 1.62
CA SER A 109 6.20 26.61 2.97
C SER A 109 6.47 25.58 4.09
N GLY A 110 6.73 24.32 3.74
CA GLY A 110 7.16 23.27 4.67
C GLY A 110 6.12 22.19 4.99
N THR A 111 4.97 22.16 4.30
CA THR A 111 3.95 21.11 4.52
C THR A 111 3.87 20.15 3.33
N SER A 112 4.46 18.96 3.46
CA SER A 112 4.51 17.97 2.37
C SER A 112 3.41 16.91 2.39
N THR A 113 2.49 16.95 3.37
CA THR A 113 1.40 15.97 3.54
C THR A 113 0.09 16.69 3.79
N TRP A 114 -0.99 16.31 3.09
CA TRP A 114 -2.27 17.00 3.17
C TRP A 114 -3.07 16.66 4.43
N PHE A 115 -3.07 15.38 4.84
CA PHE A 115 -3.69 14.93 6.09
C PHE A 115 -2.65 14.27 6.98
N THR A 116 -2.47 14.77 8.20
CA THR A 116 -1.64 14.13 9.23
C THR A 116 -2.53 13.73 10.39
N LEU A 117 -2.76 12.43 10.53
CA LEU A 117 -3.60 11.83 11.58
C LEU A 117 -2.73 10.98 12.49
N GLU A 118 -2.65 11.33 13.77
CA GLU A 118 -1.86 10.57 14.75
C GLU A 118 -2.62 10.35 16.05
N GLY A 119 -2.48 9.14 16.60
CA GLY A 119 -3.10 8.76 17.86
C GLY A 119 -3.49 7.28 17.93
N PRO A 120 -3.67 6.69 19.13
CA PRO A 120 -4.20 5.34 19.26
C PRO A 120 -5.70 5.28 18.92
N ARG A 121 -6.16 4.13 18.42
CA ARG A 121 -7.56 3.82 18.12
C ARG A 121 -8.22 4.90 17.24
N VAL A 122 -7.56 5.27 16.15
CA VAL A 122 -8.11 6.21 15.16
C VAL A 122 -8.67 5.38 14.02
N ASP A 123 -9.97 5.12 14.07
CA ASP A 123 -10.69 4.36 13.05
C ASP A 123 -11.13 5.26 11.89
N TRP A 124 -11.26 4.67 10.72
CA TRP A 124 -11.85 5.28 9.53
C TRP A 124 -12.95 4.39 8.97
N THR A 125 -14.12 4.95 8.69
CA THR A 125 -15.24 4.24 8.08
C THR A 125 -15.83 5.06 6.93
N GLY A 126 -15.80 4.48 5.72
CA GLY A 126 -16.53 5.00 4.55
C GLY A 126 -17.84 4.24 4.31
N PRO A 127 -18.69 4.72 3.37
CA PRO A 127 -19.95 4.07 3.02
C PRO A 127 -19.70 2.88 2.09
N GLU A 128 -20.55 1.85 2.12
CA GLU A 128 -20.47 0.74 1.15
C GLU A 128 -20.75 1.20 -0.29
N ASP A 129 -21.63 2.19 -0.46
CA ASP A 129 -21.89 2.82 -1.75
C ASP A 129 -20.63 3.50 -2.29
N VAL A 130 -20.13 2.98 -3.42
CA VAL A 130 -18.92 3.45 -4.10
C VAL A 130 -19.07 4.83 -4.72
N ASN A 131 -20.26 5.41 -4.77
CA ASN A 131 -20.46 6.78 -5.28
C ASN A 131 -20.12 7.88 -4.25
N ASN A 132 -19.84 7.50 -3.00
CA ASN A 132 -19.65 8.42 -1.88
C ASN A 132 -18.35 8.14 -1.11
N GLY A 133 -17.95 9.05 -0.21
CA GLY A 133 -16.79 8.86 0.66
C GLY A 133 -15.42 9.10 0.01
N TRP A 134 -15.37 9.78 -1.15
CA TRP A 134 -14.12 9.95 -1.90
C TRP A 134 -13.29 11.13 -1.42
N ILE A 135 -11.98 10.92 -1.29
CA ILE A 135 -11.00 12.00 -1.32
C ILE A 135 -10.59 12.25 -2.78
N LYS A 136 -11.09 13.34 -3.37
CA LYS A 136 -10.83 13.76 -4.75
C LYS A 136 -9.61 14.68 -4.77
N SER A 137 -8.47 14.14 -5.18
CA SER A 137 -7.17 14.83 -5.14
C SER A 137 -6.79 15.54 -6.44
N TYR A 138 -7.49 15.26 -7.54
CA TYR A 138 -7.32 15.95 -8.84
C TYR A 138 -5.92 15.85 -9.45
N GLY A 139 -5.26 14.71 -9.29
CA GLY A 139 -3.89 14.44 -9.74
C GLY A 139 -3.65 14.52 -11.25
N GLN A 140 -4.67 14.39 -12.10
CA GLN A 140 -4.49 14.38 -13.57
C GLN A 140 -3.70 15.59 -14.08
N ALA A 141 -4.05 16.81 -13.63
CA ALA A 141 -3.34 18.02 -14.03
C ALA A 141 -1.85 18.01 -13.64
N TRP A 142 -1.50 17.33 -12.55
CA TRP A 142 -0.11 17.18 -12.11
C TRP A 142 0.66 16.19 -12.96
N TRP A 143 0.03 15.07 -13.32
CA TRP A 143 0.63 14.06 -14.18
C TRP A 143 0.85 14.63 -15.59
N ASP A 144 -0.12 15.37 -16.12
CA ASP A 144 -0.02 16.02 -17.44
C ASP A 144 1.04 17.12 -17.47
N ALA A 145 1.32 17.77 -16.32
CA ALA A 145 2.38 18.77 -16.19
C ALA A 145 3.78 18.16 -16.09
N ASN A 146 3.91 16.83 -15.99
CA ASN A 146 5.21 16.17 -15.94
C ASN A 146 5.95 16.33 -17.28
N PRO A 147 7.20 16.84 -17.30
CA PRO A 147 7.96 16.92 -18.54
C PRO A 147 8.28 15.53 -19.10
N PRO A 148 8.50 15.42 -20.43
CA PRO A 148 9.03 14.20 -21.02
C PRO A 148 10.29 13.72 -20.27
N ASN A 149 10.39 12.42 -20.01
CA ASN A 149 11.47 11.79 -19.24
C ASN A 149 11.58 12.30 -17.78
N GLY A 150 10.58 13.02 -17.27
CA GLY A 150 10.47 13.39 -15.86
C GLY A 150 9.79 12.29 -15.05
N THR A 151 10.07 12.24 -13.75
CA THR A 151 9.45 11.32 -12.78
C THR A 151 8.47 12.05 -11.85
N GLY A 152 7.90 13.16 -12.33
CA GLY A 152 6.97 14.04 -11.63
C GLY A 152 7.56 15.42 -11.31
N ILE A 153 6.72 16.46 -11.34
CA ILE A 153 7.14 17.81 -10.97
C ILE A 153 7.35 17.97 -9.45
N SER A 154 8.14 18.98 -9.07
CA SER A 154 8.41 19.29 -7.66
C SER A 154 7.20 19.91 -6.94
N GLY A 155 7.12 19.69 -5.63
CA GLY A 155 6.05 20.24 -4.79
C GLY A 155 4.74 19.44 -4.82
N ARG A 156 4.78 18.17 -5.25
CA ARG A 156 3.67 17.23 -5.09
C ARG A 156 3.53 16.84 -3.60
N PRO A 157 2.36 17.02 -2.97
CA PRO A 157 2.13 16.56 -1.60
C PRO A 157 1.86 15.05 -1.56
N HIS A 158 2.20 14.42 -0.44
CA HIS A 158 1.60 13.13 -0.05
C HIS A 158 0.16 13.38 0.39
N LEU A 159 -0.77 12.46 0.11
CA LEU A 159 -2.14 12.65 0.56
C LEU A 159 -2.24 12.52 2.08
N MET A 160 -1.76 11.42 2.65
CA MET A 160 -2.04 11.07 4.05
C MET A 160 -0.83 10.45 4.76
N SER A 161 -0.57 10.93 5.98
CA SER A 161 0.25 10.29 7.00
C SER A 161 -0.68 9.82 8.11
N TYR A 162 -0.82 8.52 8.27
CA TYR A 162 -1.73 7.87 9.21
C TYR A 162 -0.93 7.04 10.22
N LYS A 163 -0.66 7.62 11.38
CA LYS A 163 0.11 6.98 12.46
C LYS A 163 -0.79 6.57 13.61
N THR A 164 -1.10 5.29 13.73
CA THR A 164 -2.10 4.83 14.72
C THR A 164 -1.78 3.47 15.31
N SER A 165 -2.55 3.08 16.33
CA SER A 165 -2.52 1.72 16.87
C SER A 165 -3.91 1.19 17.16
N GLN A 166 -4.12 -0.13 17.08
CA GLN A 166 -5.41 -0.77 17.37
C GLN A 166 -6.57 -0.12 16.57
N ALA A 167 -6.39 -0.01 15.26
CA ALA A 167 -7.28 0.77 14.39
C ALA A 167 -7.86 -0.07 13.26
N THR A 168 -9.10 0.25 12.87
CA THR A 168 -9.77 -0.28 11.69
C THR A 168 -10.01 0.83 10.68
N ILE A 169 -9.55 0.63 9.45
CA ILE A 169 -9.76 1.50 8.29
C ILE A 169 -10.60 0.71 7.29
N LYS A 170 -11.87 1.08 7.13
CA LYS A 170 -12.84 0.37 6.27
C LYS A 170 -13.41 1.31 5.21
N TYR A 171 -13.48 0.84 3.96
CA TYR A 171 -14.02 1.60 2.83
C TYR A 171 -13.33 2.96 2.61
N PHE A 172 -12.01 3.01 2.83
CA PHE A 172 -11.21 4.18 2.46
C PHE A 172 -11.20 4.35 0.94
N ARG A 173 -11.47 5.56 0.43
CA ARG A 173 -11.46 5.84 -1.01
C ARG A 173 -10.64 7.08 -1.36
N SER A 174 -9.70 6.89 -2.27
CA SER A 174 -8.82 7.93 -2.79
C SER A 174 -8.85 7.95 -4.31
N GLY A 175 -9.23 9.09 -4.88
CA GLY A 175 -9.39 9.29 -6.31
C GLY A 175 -8.39 10.30 -6.86
N LYS A 176 -7.68 9.90 -7.92
CA LYS A 176 -6.63 10.66 -8.60
C LYS A 176 -5.63 11.28 -7.61
N PRO A 177 -4.97 10.51 -6.74
CA PRO A 177 -3.96 11.05 -5.83
C PRO A 177 -2.86 11.80 -6.61
N ILE A 178 -2.36 12.93 -6.09
CA ILE A 178 -1.34 13.74 -6.80
C ILE A 178 -0.01 12.98 -6.93
N ALA A 179 0.37 12.26 -5.87
CA ALA A 179 1.54 11.38 -5.77
C ALA A 179 1.22 10.31 -4.69
N TRP A 180 2.15 10.05 -3.76
CA TRP A 180 1.99 9.04 -2.70
C TRP A 180 0.69 9.24 -1.94
N ASN A 181 -0.05 8.15 -1.75
CA ASN A 181 -1.38 8.20 -1.16
C ASN A 181 -1.29 8.11 0.36
N THR A 182 -1.07 6.93 0.93
CA THR A 182 -1.15 6.73 2.38
C THR A 182 0.14 6.15 2.96
N LYS A 183 0.79 6.91 3.85
CA LYS A 183 1.78 6.38 4.78
C LYS A 183 1.07 5.80 5.99
N LEU A 184 1.02 4.48 6.09
CA LEU A 184 0.37 3.75 7.16
C LEU A 184 1.39 3.24 8.18
N HIS A 185 1.43 3.87 9.35
CA HIS A 185 2.45 3.64 10.36
C HIS A 185 1.84 3.21 11.70
N GLY A 186 2.43 2.21 12.35
CA GLY A 186 2.10 1.85 13.74
C GLY A 186 1.82 0.38 13.96
N GLU A 187 0.84 0.04 14.79
CA GLU A 187 0.65 -1.34 15.28
C GLU A 187 -0.81 -1.79 15.35
N ASP A 188 -1.08 -3.06 15.08
CA ASP A 188 -2.43 -3.63 15.16
C ASP A 188 -3.45 -2.85 14.30
N ILE A 189 -3.16 -2.75 13.01
CA ILE A 189 -3.98 -1.98 12.05
C ILE A 189 -4.62 -2.94 11.05
N THR A 190 -5.93 -2.82 10.85
CA THR A 190 -6.65 -3.53 9.78
C THR A 190 -7.21 -2.55 8.77
N VAL A 191 -6.82 -2.69 7.51
CA VAL A 191 -7.42 -2.02 6.35
C VAL A 191 -8.25 -3.04 5.58
N SER A 192 -9.50 -2.69 5.25
CA SER A 192 -10.32 -3.52 4.37
C SER A 192 -11.21 -2.73 3.43
N HIS A 193 -11.48 -3.28 2.24
CA HIS A 193 -12.37 -2.68 1.25
C HIS A 193 -11.93 -1.28 0.80
N ALA A 194 -10.63 -1.00 0.81
CA ALA A 194 -10.11 0.27 0.33
C ALA A 194 -10.12 0.32 -1.21
N ILE A 195 -10.29 1.53 -1.76
CA ILE A 195 -10.16 1.79 -3.20
C ILE A 195 -9.18 2.94 -3.40
N VAL A 196 -8.12 2.68 -4.14
CA VAL A 196 -7.21 3.71 -4.67
C VAL A 196 -7.32 3.67 -6.18
N ASP A 197 -7.76 4.78 -6.79
CA ASP A 197 -7.88 4.90 -8.24
C ASP A 197 -7.08 6.11 -8.75
N ALA A 198 -5.90 5.84 -9.31
CA ALA A 198 -5.07 6.78 -10.03
C ALA A 198 -5.09 6.54 -11.55
N SER A 199 -6.08 5.84 -12.09
CA SER A 199 -6.15 5.56 -13.54
C SER A 199 -6.12 6.87 -14.34
N SER A 200 -5.12 7.07 -15.18
CA SER A 200 -4.96 8.32 -15.93
C SER A 200 -5.69 8.27 -17.27
N THR A 201 -6.20 9.43 -17.71
CA THR A 201 -6.72 9.67 -19.07
C THR A 201 -5.73 10.42 -19.97
N GLY A 202 -4.50 10.65 -19.47
CA GLY A 202 -3.45 11.42 -20.12
C GLY A 202 -2.08 10.86 -19.76
N SER A 203 -1.24 11.66 -19.12
CA SER A 203 0.11 11.26 -18.71
C SER A 203 0.12 10.25 -17.55
N PHE A 204 1.18 9.45 -17.46
CA PHE A 204 1.33 8.42 -16.43
C PHE A 204 1.28 8.98 -14.99
N PRO A 205 0.56 8.34 -14.06
CA PRO A 205 0.40 8.80 -12.68
C PRO A 205 1.59 8.40 -11.79
N PHE A 206 2.74 9.05 -12.00
CA PHE A 206 3.99 8.77 -11.28
C PHE A 206 3.84 8.81 -9.74
N ASN A 207 4.41 7.79 -9.07
CA ASN A 207 4.53 7.68 -7.61
C ASN A 207 3.20 7.73 -6.87
N THR A 208 2.16 7.10 -7.43
CA THR A 208 0.82 7.05 -6.81
C THR A 208 0.67 5.83 -5.90
N ASP A 209 1.70 5.55 -5.10
CA ASP A 209 1.77 4.44 -4.15
C ASP A 209 0.50 4.40 -3.28
N ALA A 210 -0.16 3.25 -3.18
CA ALA A 210 -1.42 3.15 -2.44
C ALA A 210 -1.17 3.14 -0.92
N PHE A 211 -0.30 2.23 -0.44
CA PHE A 211 0.07 2.13 0.97
C PHE A 211 1.59 1.97 1.16
N ASP A 212 2.24 3.00 1.69
CA ASP A 212 3.58 2.91 2.25
C ASP A 212 3.47 2.43 3.70
N VAL A 213 3.97 1.24 4.01
CA VAL A 213 3.74 0.58 5.29
C VAL A 213 5.01 0.52 6.13
N GLN A 214 4.90 0.96 7.39
CA GLN A 214 5.93 0.76 8.40
C GLN A 214 5.29 0.45 9.76
N GLY A 215 5.40 -0.80 10.24
CA GLY A 215 4.76 -1.14 11.51
C GLY A 215 4.65 -2.63 11.82
N THR A 216 3.90 -2.96 12.86
CA THR A 216 3.73 -4.34 13.35
C THR A 216 2.27 -4.78 13.31
N ASN A 217 1.98 -6.02 12.90
CA ASN A 217 0.62 -6.57 12.88
C ASN A 217 -0.35 -5.73 12.02
N ILE A 218 0.01 -5.53 10.75
CA ILE A 218 -0.82 -4.77 9.80
C ILE A 218 -1.44 -5.74 8.80
N ARG A 219 -2.76 -5.70 8.64
CA ARG A 219 -3.49 -6.46 7.62
C ARG A 219 -4.16 -5.51 6.63
N ILE A 220 -3.91 -5.71 5.33
CA ILE A 220 -4.62 -5.02 4.24
C ILE A 220 -5.33 -6.05 3.39
N SER A 221 -6.65 -5.96 3.28
CA SER A 221 -7.43 -7.00 2.59
C SER A 221 -8.62 -6.50 1.80
N ASP A 222 -9.10 -7.33 0.87
CA ASP A 222 -10.35 -7.12 0.14
C ASP A 222 -10.42 -5.75 -0.57
N SER A 223 -9.27 -5.23 -1.02
CA SER A 223 -9.10 -3.86 -1.53
C SER A 223 -8.74 -3.83 -3.02
N ILE A 224 -9.00 -2.69 -3.67
CA ILE A 224 -8.72 -2.44 -5.09
C ILE A 224 -7.72 -1.28 -5.20
N MET A 225 -6.61 -1.50 -5.90
CA MET A 225 -5.52 -0.54 -6.04
C MET A 225 -5.13 -0.44 -7.51
N TYR A 226 -5.66 0.58 -8.18
CA TYR A 226 -5.29 0.93 -9.55
C TYR A 226 -4.43 2.17 -9.51
N ASN A 227 -3.13 2.00 -9.70
CA ASN A 227 -2.16 3.08 -9.57
C ASN A 227 -0.97 2.91 -10.52
N GLY A 228 -0.08 3.90 -10.54
CA GLY A 228 1.15 3.91 -11.36
C GLY A 228 2.44 3.69 -10.57
N ASP A 229 2.35 3.09 -9.38
CA ASP A 229 3.51 2.70 -8.58
C ASP A 229 3.09 1.58 -7.61
N ASP A 230 3.74 1.42 -6.46
CA ASP A 230 3.49 0.32 -5.52
C ASP A 230 2.06 0.27 -4.98
N ALA A 231 1.40 -0.88 -5.06
CA ALA A 231 0.15 -1.12 -4.35
C ALA A 231 0.40 -1.22 -2.83
N ILE A 232 1.55 -1.76 -2.46
CA ILE A 232 2.09 -1.72 -1.10
C ILE A 232 3.62 -1.64 -1.19
N ALA A 233 4.21 -0.71 -0.43
CA ALA A 233 5.65 -0.60 -0.24
C ALA A 233 5.98 -0.83 1.25
N VAL A 234 6.59 -1.97 1.59
CA VAL A 234 6.94 -2.29 2.98
C VAL A 234 8.33 -1.74 3.32
N GLY A 235 8.38 -0.80 4.24
CA GLY A 235 9.62 -0.17 4.75
C GLY A 235 10.26 -0.95 5.90
N SER A 236 11.49 -0.56 6.26
CA SER A 236 12.24 -1.14 7.40
C SER A 236 11.48 -1.01 8.71
N ASP A 237 11.77 -1.91 9.65
CA ASP A 237 11.12 -2.03 10.97
C ASP A 237 9.65 -2.44 10.85
N SER A 238 9.37 -3.33 9.89
CA SER A 238 8.04 -3.90 9.66
C SER A 238 7.97 -5.38 10.02
N HIS A 239 6.95 -5.76 10.79
CA HIS A 239 6.78 -7.12 11.30
C HIS A 239 5.34 -7.61 11.19
N ASN A 240 5.12 -8.88 10.82
CA ASN A 240 3.79 -9.50 10.77
C ASN A 240 2.82 -8.72 9.86
N ILE A 241 3.20 -8.51 8.61
CA ILE A 241 2.35 -7.84 7.62
C ILE A 241 1.61 -8.89 6.79
N VAL A 242 0.30 -8.70 6.65
CA VAL A 242 -0.56 -9.54 5.82
C VAL A 242 -1.22 -8.67 4.76
N PHE A 243 -1.04 -9.03 3.50
CA PHE A 243 -1.69 -8.38 2.37
C PHE A 243 -2.42 -9.45 1.54
N GLU A 244 -3.75 -9.47 1.58
CA GLU A 244 -4.49 -10.61 1.00
C GLU A 244 -5.83 -10.28 0.35
N ARG A 245 -6.26 -11.10 -0.62
CA ARG A 245 -7.55 -10.91 -1.35
C ARG A 245 -7.70 -9.54 -2.00
N ASN A 246 -6.59 -8.95 -2.43
CA ASN A 246 -6.58 -7.64 -3.08
C ASN A 246 -6.54 -7.78 -4.60
N THR A 247 -7.03 -6.76 -5.30
CA THR A 247 -6.87 -6.60 -6.75
C THR A 247 -5.99 -5.38 -7.03
N ILE A 248 -4.91 -5.60 -7.78
CA ILE A 248 -3.93 -4.59 -8.18
C ILE A 248 -3.99 -4.43 -9.69
N GLY A 249 -3.82 -3.21 -10.20
CA GLY A 249 -3.61 -3.05 -11.62
C GLY A 249 -3.43 -1.65 -12.15
N TYR A 250 -3.95 -1.42 -13.36
CA TYR A 250 -3.73 -0.25 -14.22
C TYR A 250 -2.33 -0.23 -14.84
N GLN A 251 -1.32 0.16 -14.07
CA GLN A 251 0.09 0.14 -14.43
C GLN A 251 0.95 0.09 -13.15
N SER A 252 0.48 -0.67 -12.17
CA SER A 252 1.06 -0.71 -10.82
C SER A 252 2.45 -1.35 -10.81
N HIS A 253 3.22 -1.07 -9.77
CA HIS A 253 4.48 -1.75 -9.47
C HIS A 253 4.30 -2.89 -8.43
N GLY A 254 3.06 -3.28 -8.17
CA GLY A 254 2.74 -4.51 -7.46
C GLY A 254 3.00 -4.43 -5.96
N MET A 255 3.35 -5.57 -5.37
CA MET A 255 3.61 -5.74 -3.95
C MET A 255 5.11 -5.68 -3.70
N SER A 256 5.58 -4.55 -3.18
CA SER A 256 7.00 -4.27 -2.99
C SER A 256 7.44 -4.37 -1.54
N ILE A 257 8.60 -4.98 -1.34
CA ILE A 257 9.43 -4.79 -0.14
C ILE A 257 10.56 -3.84 -0.49
N GLY A 258 10.66 -2.73 0.25
CA GLY A 258 11.65 -1.68 0.06
C GLY A 258 11.16 -0.46 -0.73
N SER A 259 12.04 0.43 -1.20
CA SER A 259 13.48 0.20 -1.29
C SER A 259 14.20 0.17 0.06
N LEU A 260 15.12 -0.78 0.26
CA LEU A 260 15.87 -0.96 1.51
C LEU A 260 17.36 -0.67 1.37
N GLY A 261 17.97 -0.08 2.39
CA GLY A 261 19.43 0.13 2.44
C GLY A 261 19.95 1.32 1.65
N LYS A 262 19.09 2.33 1.38
CA LYS A 262 19.51 3.61 0.76
C LYS A 262 20.61 4.29 1.58
N ASP A 263 20.38 4.38 2.88
CA ASP A 263 21.39 4.76 3.87
C ASP A 263 22.10 3.48 4.34
N ALA A 264 23.37 3.34 4.00
CA ALA A 264 24.16 2.17 4.36
C ALA A 264 24.35 2.03 5.88
N SER A 265 24.16 3.10 6.67
CA SER A 265 24.24 3.05 8.13
C SER A 265 22.94 2.61 8.80
N ALA A 266 21.82 2.61 8.07
CA ALA A 266 20.51 2.19 8.56
C ALA A 266 20.24 0.72 8.19
N PHE A 267 20.25 -0.15 9.19
CA PHE A 267 20.03 -1.57 9.00
C PHE A 267 18.55 -1.86 8.79
N ALA A 268 18.23 -2.49 7.64
CA ALA A 268 16.91 -3.00 7.41
C ALA A 268 16.57 -4.13 8.40
N ASN A 269 15.36 -4.13 8.93
CA ASN A 269 14.87 -5.21 9.78
C ASN A 269 13.40 -5.47 9.48
N ILE A 270 13.11 -6.54 8.74
CA ILE A 270 11.75 -6.91 8.36
C ILE A 270 11.56 -8.41 8.59
N THR A 271 10.46 -8.78 9.22
CA THR A 271 10.13 -10.21 9.40
C THR A 271 8.65 -10.51 9.19
N ASN A 272 8.36 -11.74 8.76
CA ASN A 272 7.01 -12.30 8.72
C ASN A 272 6.06 -11.50 7.82
N LEU A 273 6.26 -11.59 6.50
CA LEU A 273 5.35 -10.99 5.52
C LEU A 273 4.60 -12.08 4.76
N ARG A 274 3.28 -11.93 4.62
CA ARG A 274 2.43 -12.83 3.84
C ARG A 274 1.60 -12.04 2.84
N PHE A 275 1.86 -12.25 1.56
CA PHE A 275 1.07 -11.77 0.44
C PHE A 275 0.30 -12.96 -0.13
N GLU A 276 -1.03 -12.96 -0.07
CA GLU A 276 -1.81 -14.15 -0.40
C GLU A 276 -3.13 -13.85 -1.14
N ASP A 277 -3.51 -14.68 -2.11
CA ASP A 277 -4.77 -14.54 -2.84
C ASP A 277 -4.91 -13.21 -3.58
N VAL A 278 -3.83 -12.73 -4.21
CA VAL A 278 -3.82 -11.42 -4.91
C VAL A 278 -3.94 -11.60 -6.41
N THR A 279 -4.77 -10.78 -7.04
CA THR A 279 -4.86 -10.67 -8.50
C THR A 279 -4.17 -9.39 -8.96
N VAL A 280 -3.25 -9.50 -9.91
CA VAL A 280 -2.48 -8.39 -10.48
C VAL A 280 -2.74 -8.33 -11.99
N ILE A 281 -3.23 -7.20 -12.48
CA ILE A 281 -3.69 -7.02 -13.87
C ILE A 281 -3.00 -5.77 -14.44
N ASP A 282 -2.39 -5.86 -15.62
CA ASP A 282 -1.75 -4.71 -16.28
C ASP A 282 -0.76 -3.99 -15.36
N ALA A 283 0.35 -4.65 -15.04
CA ALA A 283 1.32 -4.14 -14.06
C ALA A 283 2.76 -4.37 -14.53
N LEU A 284 3.67 -3.54 -14.01
CA LEU A 284 5.09 -3.73 -14.24
C LEU A 284 5.60 -4.94 -13.45
N TYR A 285 5.20 -5.05 -12.18
CA TYR A 285 5.57 -6.14 -11.28
C TYR A 285 4.36 -6.73 -10.56
N ALA A 286 4.45 -7.98 -10.11
CA ALA A 286 3.50 -8.54 -9.14
C ALA A 286 4.14 -8.69 -7.75
N ALA A 287 5.18 -9.52 -7.62
CA ALA A 287 5.98 -9.66 -6.39
C ALA A 287 7.34 -8.99 -6.59
N ARG A 288 7.65 -7.96 -5.79
CA ARG A 288 8.90 -7.20 -5.91
C ARG A 288 9.66 -7.11 -4.59
N PHE A 289 10.96 -7.40 -4.65
CA PHE A 289 11.92 -7.01 -3.63
C PHE A 289 12.93 -6.04 -4.25
N LYS A 290 13.19 -4.92 -3.58
CA LYS A 290 14.16 -3.91 -4.01
C LYS A 290 15.05 -3.46 -2.85
N SER A 291 16.35 -3.72 -2.95
CA SER A 291 17.34 -3.13 -2.05
C SER A 291 18.50 -2.51 -2.83
N TRP A 292 19.14 -1.53 -2.21
CA TRP A 292 20.31 -0.86 -2.77
C TRP A 292 21.56 -1.72 -2.52
N THR A 293 22.48 -1.80 -3.50
CA THR A 293 23.82 -2.39 -3.29
C THR A 293 24.49 -1.70 -2.10
N GLY A 294 25.23 -2.37 -1.24
CA GLY A 294 25.84 -1.73 -0.07
C GLY A 294 24.88 -1.40 1.08
N GLY A 295 23.58 -1.60 0.90
CA GLY A 295 22.61 -1.61 2.00
C GLY A 295 22.92 -2.72 3.01
N GLN A 296 22.40 -2.60 4.23
CA GLN A 296 22.64 -3.59 5.30
C GLN A 296 21.32 -3.97 5.97
N GLY A 297 21.28 -5.13 6.62
CA GLY A 297 20.12 -5.59 7.38
C GLY A 297 19.64 -6.98 6.99
N LEU A 298 18.44 -7.33 7.43
CA LEU A 298 17.80 -8.62 7.22
C LEU A 298 16.32 -8.46 6.89
N VAL A 299 15.88 -9.12 5.84
CA VAL A 299 14.48 -9.45 5.58
C VAL A 299 14.32 -10.94 5.68
N LYS A 300 13.37 -11.40 6.50
CA LYS A 300 13.22 -12.82 6.81
C LYS A 300 11.78 -13.30 6.84
N ASN A 301 11.53 -14.53 6.38
CA ASN A 301 10.23 -15.19 6.42
C ASN A 301 9.18 -14.41 5.63
N VAL A 302 9.29 -14.48 4.30
CA VAL A 302 8.42 -13.78 3.36
C VAL A 302 7.77 -14.79 2.43
N THR A 303 6.46 -14.71 2.26
CA THR A 303 5.71 -15.58 1.35
C THR A 303 4.82 -14.77 0.42
N TRP A 304 4.94 -15.00 -0.89
CA TRP A 304 3.89 -14.70 -1.86
C TRP A 304 3.23 -16.02 -2.28
N LYS A 305 1.91 -16.11 -2.12
CA LYS A 305 1.14 -17.33 -2.38
C LYS A 305 -0.16 -17.08 -3.14
N ASN A 306 -0.50 -17.97 -4.07
CA ASN A 306 -1.76 -17.94 -4.81
C ASN A 306 -1.96 -16.60 -5.56
N ILE A 307 -0.94 -16.24 -6.34
CA ILE A 307 -0.88 -14.97 -7.08
C ILE A 307 -1.31 -15.19 -8.52
N ARG A 308 -2.34 -14.44 -8.96
CA ARG A 308 -2.85 -14.48 -10.33
C ARG A 308 -2.36 -13.25 -11.07
N VAL A 309 -1.62 -13.44 -12.15
CA VAL A 309 -1.08 -12.34 -12.96
C VAL A 309 -1.72 -12.34 -14.34
N TYR A 310 -2.14 -11.16 -14.80
CA TYR A 310 -2.69 -10.99 -16.13
C TYR A 310 -2.00 -9.78 -16.77
N ASN A 311 -1.25 -10.02 -17.84
CA ASN A 311 -0.52 -8.95 -18.53
C ASN A 311 0.48 -8.23 -17.59
N VAL A 312 1.32 -8.99 -16.89
CA VAL A 312 2.36 -8.44 -15.98
C VAL A 312 3.75 -8.61 -16.58
N THR A 313 4.55 -7.54 -16.66
CA THR A 313 5.87 -7.58 -17.33
C THR A 313 6.88 -8.44 -16.57
N PHE A 314 6.96 -8.28 -15.26
CA PHE A 314 7.91 -8.99 -14.38
C PHE A 314 7.16 -9.59 -13.18
N PRO A 315 6.58 -10.79 -13.30
CA PRO A 315 5.75 -11.36 -12.23
C PRO A 315 6.48 -11.52 -10.89
N ILE A 316 7.71 -12.04 -10.90
CA ILE A 316 8.56 -12.18 -9.71
C ILE A 316 9.87 -11.44 -9.98
N PHE A 317 10.16 -10.42 -9.19
CA PHE A 317 11.32 -9.55 -9.41
C PHE A 317 12.05 -9.23 -8.11
N VAL A 318 13.28 -9.74 -8.00
CA VAL A 318 14.18 -9.47 -6.88
C VAL A 318 15.39 -8.73 -7.44
N THR A 319 15.63 -7.51 -6.95
CA THR A 319 16.85 -6.75 -7.24
C THR A 319 17.52 -6.27 -5.95
N GLN A 320 18.82 -6.45 -5.90
CA GLN A 320 19.70 -5.90 -4.86
C GLN A 320 20.66 -4.83 -5.40
N SER A 321 20.41 -4.36 -6.63
CA SER A 321 21.11 -3.26 -7.28
C SER A 321 20.20 -2.06 -7.54
N TYR A 322 19.07 -1.98 -6.83
CA TYR A 322 18.10 -0.90 -6.98
C TYR A 322 18.75 0.48 -6.81
N TYR A 323 18.38 1.40 -7.68
CA TYR A 323 18.73 2.81 -7.57
C TYR A 323 17.52 3.69 -7.90
N ASP A 324 17.39 4.79 -7.17
CA ASP A 324 16.45 5.87 -7.47
C ASP A 324 17.02 6.72 -8.61
N GLN A 325 16.24 6.94 -9.66
CA GLN A 325 16.67 7.65 -10.86
C GLN A 325 17.02 9.12 -10.59
N SER A 326 16.66 9.66 -9.42
CA SER A 326 16.95 11.03 -9.01
C SER A 326 18.23 11.22 -8.18
N VAL A 327 18.98 10.14 -7.88
CA VAL A 327 20.10 10.19 -6.91
C VAL A 327 21.42 9.67 -7.51
N SER A 328 22.49 10.47 -7.42
CA SER A 328 23.86 10.03 -7.72
C SER A 328 24.49 9.28 -6.55
N ARG A 329 25.45 8.38 -6.81
CA ARG A 329 26.02 7.53 -5.76
C ARG A 329 27.53 7.34 -5.90
N ASP A 330 28.25 7.63 -4.82
CA ASP A 330 29.70 7.43 -4.66
C ASP A 330 29.99 6.55 -3.44
N GLY A 331 31.12 5.83 -3.45
CA GLY A 331 31.64 5.12 -2.26
C GLY A 331 30.83 3.90 -1.79
N ILE A 332 30.18 3.18 -2.72
CA ILE A 332 29.34 2.02 -2.42
C ILE A 332 30.22 0.81 -2.08
N ASP A 333 29.98 0.18 -0.93
CA ASP A 333 30.51 -1.15 -0.65
C ASP A 333 29.72 -2.20 -1.44
N THR A 334 30.30 -2.73 -2.51
CA THR A 334 29.65 -3.73 -3.39
C THR A 334 29.50 -5.09 -2.75
N GLU A 335 30.21 -5.38 -1.66
CA GLU A 335 30.14 -6.65 -0.94
C GLU A 335 29.07 -6.65 0.16
N SER A 336 28.50 -5.48 0.47
CA SER A 336 27.42 -5.33 1.44
C SER A 336 26.05 -5.40 0.77
N SER A 337 25.06 -6.00 1.45
CA SER A 337 23.68 -6.11 0.96
C SER A 337 22.69 -6.33 2.11
N VAL A 338 21.42 -6.02 1.86
CA VAL A 338 20.31 -6.42 2.74
C VAL A 338 20.11 -7.92 2.58
N MET A 339 20.33 -8.69 3.64
CA MET A 339 20.24 -10.15 3.59
C MET A 339 18.78 -10.59 3.44
N MET A 340 18.53 -11.57 2.59
CA MET A 340 17.21 -12.19 2.37
C MET A 340 17.26 -13.65 2.83
N GLU A 341 16.44 -13.99 3.83
CA GLU A 341 16.33 -15.36 4.34
C GLU A 341 14.88 -15.86 4.31
N ASP A 342 14.67 -17.11 3.91
CA ASP A 342 13.36 -17.81 3.98
C ASP A 342 12.27 -17.10 3.14
N PHE A 343 12.52 -16.99 1.83
CA PHE A 343 11.57 -16.43 0.86
C PHE A 343 10.88 -17.53 0.07
N THR A 344 9.56 -17.46 -0.03
CA THR A 344 8.74 -18.42 -0.78
C THR A 344 7.86 -17.73 -1.81
N TRP A 345 7.92 -18.22 -3.05
CA TRP A 345 6.96 -17.92 -4.12
C TRP A 345 6.21 -19.21 -4.48
N GLU A 346 4.93 -19.27 -4.14
CA GLU A 346 4.11 -20.47 -4.31
C GLU A 346 2.82 -20.16 -5.10
N ASP A 347 2.44 -21.04 -6.02
CA ASP A 347 1.15 -20.98 -6.73
C ASP A 347 0.96 -19.67 -7.53
N PHE A 348 1.91 -19.34 -8.40
CA PHE A 348 1.78 -18.23 -9.36
C PHE A 348 1.16 -18.74 -10.66
N SER A 349 0.21 -18.01 -11.23
CA SER A 349 -0.43 -18.41 -12.50
C SER A 349 -0.83 -17.22 -13.36
N GLY A 350 -0.82 -17.42 -14.69
CA GLY A 350 -1.35 -16.45 -15.66
C GLY A 350 -0.31 -15.94 -16.65
N SER A 351 -0.52 -14.73 -17.19
CA SER A 351 0.18 -14.25 -18.39
C SER A 351 1.25 -13.18 -18.13
N ILE A 352 2.39 -13.33 -18.81
CA ILE A 352 3.47 -12.34 -18.84
C ILE A 352 3.21 -11.36 -20.00
N ASN A 353 3.33 -10.06 -19.73
CA ASN A 353 3.23 -9.02 -20.75
C ASN A 353 4.46 -9.04 -21.65
N SER A 354 4.35 -9.74 -22.78
CA SER A 354 5.44 -9.88 -23.76
C SER A 354 5.15 -9.14 -25.07
N TYR A 355 3.92 -8.67 -25.30
CA TYR A 355 3.59 -7.89 -26.50
C TYR A 355 3.95 -6.41 -26.37
N GLN A 356 3.74 -5.83 -25.18
CA GLN A 356 4.04 -4.42 -24.91
C GLN A 356 4.66 -4.29 -23.51
N PRO A 357 5.83 -4.92 -23.28
CA PRO A 357 6.41 -4.97 -21.95
C PRO A 357 6.75 -3.58 -21.40
N GLY A 358 6.54 -3.43 -20.10
CA GLY A 358 6.78 -2.19 -19.37
C GLY A 358 5.49 -1.51 -18.94
N ASP A 359 5.64 -0.23 -18.61
CA ASP A 359 4.58 0.69 -18.24
C ASP A 359 4.94 2.13 -18.64
N GLY A 360 4.10 3.09 -18.28
CA GLY A 360 4.34 4.51 -18.53
C GLY A 360 5.38 5.17 -17.60
N SER A 361 6.04 4.42 -16.71
CA SER A 361 7.08 4.95 -15.81
C SER A 361 8.47 5.00 -16.45
N CYS A 362 8.62 4.58 -17.72
CA CYS A 362 9.88 4.65 -18.44
C CYS A 362 10.35 6.10 -18.65
N ALA A 363 11.38 6.51 -17.91
CA ALA A 363 11.96 7.85 -17.95
C ALA A 363 13.40 7.90 -18.52
N THR A 364 13.94 6.75 -18.94
CA THR A 364 15.32 6.61 -19.44
C THR A 364 15.35 5.75 -20.70
N ASP A 365 16.45 5.81 -21.46
CA ASP A 365 16.70 4.92 -22.61
C ASP A 365 18.06 4.19 -22.44
N PRO A 366 18.07 2.85 -22.24
CA PRO A 366 16.90 1.98 -22.09
C PRO A 366 16.08 2.32 -20.83
N CYS A 367 14.82 1.88 -20.79
CA CYS A 367 13.96 2.06 -19.61
C CYS A 367 14.65 1.54 -18.34
N TRP A 368 14.49 2.24 -17.22
CA TRP A 368 15.20 1.96 -15.98
C TRP A 368 14.97 0.52 -15.47
N TYR A 369 13.77 -0.03 -15.70
CA TYR A 369 13.41 -1.40 -15.34
C TYR A 369 14.01 -2.47 -16.26
N ASN A 370 14.64 -2.07 -17.37
CA ASN A 370 15.40 -2.95 -18.28
C ASN A 370 16.92 -2.82 -18.10
N ALA A 371 17.39 -1.73 -17.50
CA ALA A 371 18.81 -1.44 -17.36
C ALA A 371 19.48 -2.45 -16.41
N GLY A 372 20.72 -2.84 -16.73
CA GLY A 372 21.54 -3.72 -15.88
C GLY A 372 21.21 -5.22 -15.96
N LEU A 373 20.09 -5.60 -16.58
CA LEU A 373 19.69 -7.01 -16.70
C LEU A 373 20.24 -7.67 -17.96
N PRO A 374 20.84 -8.87 -17.87
CA PRO A 374 21.43 -9.54 -19.02
C PRO A 374 20.37 -10.22 -19.91
N ASN A 375 20.40 -9.92 -21.21
CA ASN A 375 19.61 -10.62 -22.25
C ASN A 375 18.11 -10.71 -21.97
N LEU A 376 17.51 -9.62 -21.50
CA LEU A 376 16.10 -9.55 -21.14
C LEU A 376 15.20 -9.79 -22.37
N LYS A 377 14.30 -10.77 -22.27
CA LYS A 377 13.40 -11.16 -23.38
C LYS A 377 11.96 -10.71 -23.17
N HIS A 378 11.62 -10.25 -21.96
CA HIS A 378 10.26 -10.00 -21.52
C HIS A 378 9.37 -11.26 -21.54
N THR A 379 10.02 -12.40 -21.31
CA THR A 379 9.38 -13.71 -21.09
C THR A 379 9.69 -14.25 -19.69
N GLU A 380 10.36 -13.45 -18.85
CA GLU A 380 10.89 -13.86 -17.56
C GLU A 380 9.76 -14.09 -16.56
N ALA A 381 9.56 -15.35 -16.16
CA ALA A 381 8.69 -15.69 -15.03
C ALA A 381 9.30 -15.21 -13.70
N LEU A 382 10.63 -15.27 -13.60
CA LEU A 382 11.41 -14.81 -12.45
C LEU A 382 12.65 -14.04 -12.89
N VAL A 383 12.92 -12.94 -12.19
CA VAL A 383 14.22 -12.26 -12.17
C VAL A 383 14.70 -12.28 -10.73
N ILE A 384 15.80 -13.00 -10.46
CA ILE A 384 16.44 -13.07 -9.15
C ILE A 384 17.87 -12.55 -9.25
N GLU A 385 18.07 -11.31 -8.83
CA GLU A 385 19.37 -10.66 -8.79
C GLU A 385 19.86 -10.50 -7.35
N CYS A 386 20.62 -11.49 -6.88
CA CYS A 386 21.31 -11.43 -5.59
C CYS A 386 22.64 -10.69 -5.75
N ASN A 387 22.94 -9.76 -4.83
CA ASN A 387 24.14 -8.92 -4.90
C ASN A 387 25.41 -9.74 -4.66
N THR A 388 25.37 -10.66 -3.70
CA THR A 388 26.47 -11.57 -3.35
C THR A 388 26.01 -13.02 -3.26
N ASP A 389 26.93 -13.97 -3.35
CA ASP A 389 26.64 -15.41 -3.24
C ASP A 389 26.07 -15.83 -1.86
N LYS A 390 26.03 -14.89 -0.90
CA LYS A 390 25.52 -15.10 0.46
C LYS A 390 24.21 -14.35 0.75
N SER A 391 23.90 -13.35 -0.06
CA SER A 391 22.80 -12.39 0.20
C SER A 391 21.40 -13.00 0.13
N CYS A 392 21.24 -14.13 -0.57
CA CYS A 392 19.97 -14.83 -0.74
C CYS A 392 20.07 -16.27 -0.24
N LYS A 393 19.22 -16.63 0.73
CA LYS A 393 19.27 -17.93 1.39
C LYS A 393 17.87 -18.48 1.64
N ASN A 394 17.75 -19.80 1.52
CA ASN A 394 16.51 -20.56 1.71
C ASN A 394 15.35 -20.07 0.84
N PHE A 395 15.63 -19.71 -0.41
CA PHE A 395 14.59 -19.38 -1.38
C PHE A 395 13.89 -20.65 -1.85
N VAL A 396 12.58 -20.55 -2.02
CA VAL A 396 11.71 -21.63 -2.49
C VAL A 396 10.79 -21.11 -3.58
N THR A 397 10.75 -21.80 -4.72
CA THR A 397 9.71 -21.61 -5.73
C THR A 397 8.95 -22.89 -5.94
N LYS A 398 7.62 -22.79 -6.02
CA LYS A 398 6.74 -23.96 -6.15
C LYS A 398 5.53 -23.61 -7.00
N ASN A 399 5.21 -24.49 -7.94
CA ASN A 399 4.02 -24.38 -8.78
C ASN A 399 3.90 -23.01 -9.50
N ILE A 400 4.92 -22.65 -10.28
CA ILE A 400 4.94 -21.43 -11.09
C ILE A 400 4.42 -21.75 -12.49
N GLN A 401 3.18 -21.35 -12.78
CA GLN A 401 2.46 -21.60 -14.03
C GLN A 401 2.25 -20.31 -14.83
N LEU A 402 3.36 -19.67 -15.17
CA LEU A 402 3.39 -18.41 -15.91
C LEU A 402 3.70 -18.66 -17.39
N TYR A 403 2.94 -18.02 -18.28
CA TYR A 403 3.15 -18.14 -19.72
C TYR A 403 3.31 -16.77 -20.39
N PRO A 404 4.37 -16.56 -21.19
CA PRO A 404 4.48 -15.42 -22.09
C PRO A 404 3.29 -15.30 -23.04
N GLN A 405 2.81 -14.08 -23.26
CA GLN A 405 1.78 -13.80 -24.28
C GLN A 405 2.21 -14.25 -25.69
N VAL A 406 3.52 -14.16 -25.97
CA VAL A 406 4.11 -14.63 -27.24
C VAL A 406 4.15 -16.15 -27.36
N LEU A 407 3.72 -16.90 -26.34
CA LEU A 407 3.69 -18.36 -26.26
C LEU A 407 5.07 -19.04 -26.42
N GLU A 408 6.15 -18.28 -26.30
CA GLU A 408 7.48 -18.85 -26.07
C GLU A 408 7.56 -19.47 -24.67
N PRO A 409 8.48 -20.41 -24.45
CA PRO A 409 8.76 -20.90 -23.10
C PRO A 409 9.12 -19.73 -22.17
N ALA A 410 8.55 -19.70 -20.97
CA ALA A 410 8.94 -18.74 -19.94
C ALA A 410 10.45 -18.82 -19.68
N SER A 411 11.08 -17.68 -19.42
CA SER A 411 12.50 -17.58 -19.08
C SER A 411 12.71 -17.27 -17.60
N VAL A 412 13.96 -17.36 -17.16
CA VAL A 412 14.42 -16.91 -15.86
C VAL A 412 15.76 -16.20 -16.03
N ILE A 413 15.93 -15.10 -15.28
CA ILE A 413 17.22 -14.49 -15.02
C ILE A 413 17.54 -14.79 -13.55
N CYS A 414 18.68 -15.43 -13.29
CA CYS A 414 19.07 -15.77 -11.93
C CYS A 414 20.57 -15.57 -11.73
N MET A 415 20.91 -14.77 -10.72
CA MET A 415 22.27 -14.35 -10.42
C MET A 415 22.54 -14.61 -8.93
N LYS A 416 23.61 -15.35 -8.64
CA LYS A 416 24.17 -15.56 -7.29
C LYS A 416 23.23 -16.18 -6.23
N ALA A 417 22.07 -16.71 -6.61
CA ALA A 417 21.26 -17.58 -5.74
C ALA A 417 21.82 -19.02 -5.79
N THR A 418 22.89 -19.27 -5.05
CA THR A 418 23.64 -20.54 -5.11
C THR A 418 22.80 -21.74 -4.65
N ALA A 419 23.05 -22.91 -5.24
CA ALA A 419 22.37 -24.15 -4.85
C ALA A 419 22.68 -24.59 -3.41
N GLU A 420 23.86 -24.25 -2.89
CA GLU A 420 24.24 -24.54 -1.50
C GLU A 420 23.35 -23.81 -0.50
N LEU A 421 23.07 -22.53 -0.73
CA LEU A 421 22.22 -21.73 0.15
C LEU A 421 20.72 -21.85 -0.18
N ASN A 422 20.39 -22.35 -1.37
CA ASN A 422 19.01 -22.46 -1.85
C ASN A 422 18.74 -23.87 -2.41
N PRO A 423 18.89 -24.94 -1.60
CA PRO A 423 18.72 -26.31 -2.07
C PRO A 423 17.28 -26.63 -2.53
N ASN A 424 16.31 -25.81 -2.12
CA ASN A 424 14.89 -25.95 -2.45
C ASN A 424 14.40 -24.85 -3.41
N LEU A 425 15.30 -24.21 -4.17
CA LEU A 425 14.94 -23.11 -5.08
C LEU A 425 13.84 -23.48 -6.07
N GLY A 426 13.73 -24.76 -6.45
CA GLY A 426 12.71 -25.24 -7.39
C GLY A 426 13.08 -25.13 -8.87
N PHE A 427 14.29 -24.62 -9.17
CA PHE A 427 14.92 -24.63 -10.49
C PHE A 427 16.44 -24.43 -10.35
N SER A 428 17.19 -24.65 -11.43
CA SER A 428 18.63 -24.35 -11.46
C SER A 428 18.87 -22.86 -11.73
N CYS A 429 19.53 -22.16 -10.80
CA CYS A 429 19.85 -20.73 -10.96
C CYS A 429 20.82 -20.51 -12.13
N SER A 430 20.26 -20.24 -13.32
CA SER A 430 20.99 -19.95 -14.55
C SER A 430 20.06 -19.17 -15.50
N ASN A 431 20.63 -18.27 -16.31
CA ASN A 431 19.83 -17.51 -17.27
C ASN A 431 19.40 -18.41 -18.44
N GLY A 432 18.11 -18.43 -18.77
CA GLY A 432 17.61 -19.26 -19.85
C GLY A 432 16.13 -19.58 -19.72
N THR A 433 15.73 -20.72 -20.28
CA THR A 433 14.35 -21.22 -20.16
C THR A 433 14.08 -21.66 -18.74
N PHE A 434 12.99 -21.15 -18.15
CA PHE A 434 12.52 -21.59 -16.85
C PHE A 434 11.97 -23.01 -16.98
N THR A 435 12.56 -23.92 -16.20
CA THR A 435 12.12 -25.30 -16.08
C THR A 435 11.92 -25.57 -14.60
N SER A 436 10.67 -25.76 -14.19
CA SER A 436 10.37 -26.16 -12.82
C SER A 436 10.97 -27.55 -12.56
N ALA A 437 11.72 -27.69 -11.47
CA ALA A 437 12.26 -28.96 -11.02
C ALA A 437 11.19 -29.92 -10.51
#